data_AF-A0A1Y2RF47-F1
#
_entry.id   AF-A0A1Y2RF47-F1
#
_cell.length_a   1.000
_cell.length_b   1.000
_cell.length_c   1.000
_cell.angle_alpha   90.00
_cell.angle_beta   90.00
_cell.angle_gamma   90.00
#
_symmetry.space_group_name_H-M   'P 1'
#
loop_
_entity.id
_entity.type
_entity.pdbx_description
1 polymer ?
#
loop_
_entity_poly.entity_id
_entity_poly.type
_entity_poly.pdbx_seq_one_letter_code
_entity_poly.pdbx_strand_id
1 'polypeptide(L)'
;MINPYKILKVDQDAEKGEIMKAQLLAMKEKKYSLQEIAIAVRQLLDPAKRLAADYMFPAKIKAKRIQKISVEVTVDRIDLSDINENAFDSLK
;
A
#
# COMPACT_ATOMS: atom_id res chain seq x y z
N MET A 1 -3.23 -20.68 4.85
CA MET A 1 -4.14 -20.41 3.73
C MET A 1 -3.41 -19.50 2.75
N ILE A 2 -3.13 -19.99 1.54
CA ILE A 2 -2.39 -19.24 0.52
C ILE A 2 -3.37 -18.32 -0.21
N ASN A 3 -2.93 -17.12 -0.58
CA ASN A 3 -3.77 -16.14 -1.24
C ASN A 3 -4.21 -16.65 -2.64
N PRO A 4 -5.52 -16.88 -2.88
CA PRO A 4 -6.02 -17.39 -4.16
C PRO A 4 -5.77 -16.44 -5.33
N TYR A 5 -5.82 -15.12 -5.10
CA TYR A 5 -5.51 -14.08 -6.09
C TYR A 5 -4.05 -14.16 -6.56
N LYS A 6 -3.12 -14.50 -5.65
CA LYS A 6 -1.70 -14.69 -6.01
C LYS A 6 -1.43 -16.00 -6.74
N ILE A 7 -2.17 -17.07 -6.41
CA ILE A 7 -2.03 -18.37 -7.08
C ILE A 7 -2.45 -18.24 -8.54
N LEU A 8 -3.61 -17.62 -8.77
CA LEU A 8 -4.19 -17.45 -10.09
C LEU A 8 -3.68 -16.22 -10.84
N LYS A 9 -2.96 -15.31 -10.15
CA LYS A 9 -2.48 -14.03 -10.69
C LYS A 9 -3.61 -13.19 -11.29
N VAL A 10 -4.70 -13.08 -10.54
CA VAL A 10 -5.87 -12.28 -10.89
C VAL A 10 -6.11 -11.23 -9.81
N ASP A 11 -6.72 -10.12 -10.20
CA ASP A 11 -7.13 -9.07 -9.27
C ASP A 11 -8.43 -9.47 -8.53
N GLN A 12 -8.75 -8.73 -7.46
CA GLN A 12 -9.93 -9.03 -6.62
C GLN A 12 -11.27 -8.81 -7.34
N ASP A 13 -11.28 -7.93 -8.34
CA ASP A 13 -12.41 -7.60 -9.21
C ASP A 13 -12.60 -8.60 -10.36
N ALA A 14 -11.74 -9.62 -10.46
CA ALA A 14 -11.75 -10.55 -11.57
C ALA A 14 -13.10 -11.27 -11.78
N GLU A 15 -13.54 -11.33 -13.03
CA GLU A 15 -14.79 -12.00 -13.40
C GLU A 15 -14.61 -13.52 -13.44
N LYS A 16 -15.73 -14.27 -13.41
CA LYS A 16 -15.72 -15.73 -13.54
C LYS A 16 -14.95 -16.21 -14.77
N GLY A 17 -15.10 -15.52 -15.91
CA GLY A 17 -14.39 -15.87 -17.15
C GLY A 17 -12.87 -15.71 -17.04
N GLU A 18 -12.41 -14.70 -16.30
CA GLU A 18 -10.99 -14.42 -16.09
C GLU A 18 -10.37 -15.43 -15.13
N ILE A 19 -11.09 -15.80 -14.07
CA ILE A 19 -10.68 -16.85 -13.12
C ILE A 19 -10.45 -18.19 -13.85
N MET A 20 -11.33 -18.56 -14.77
CA MET A 20 -11.20 -19.80 -15.56
C MET A 20 -10.00 -19.75 -16.52
N LYS A 21 -9.77 -18.61 -17.18
CA LYS A 21 -8.57 -18.44 -18.02
C LYS A 21 -7.29 -18.51 -17.18
N ALA A 22 -7.30 -17.89 -16.00
CA ALA A 22 -6.19 -17.88 -15.07
C ALA A 22 -5.86 -19.28 -14.53
N GLN A 23 -6.87 -20.13 -14.31
CA GLN A 23 -6.66 -21.53 -13.95
C GLN A 23 -5.79 -22.26 -14.99
N LEU A 24 -6.11 -22.11 -16.27
CA LEU A 24 -5.37 -22.74 -17.36
C LEU A 24 -3.93 -22.23 -17.43
N LEU A 25 -3.73 -20.93 -17.24
CA LEU A 25 -2.40 -20.32 -17.20
C LEU A 25 -1.58 -20.81 -16.01
N ALA A 26 -2.18 -20.86 -14.81
CA ALA A 26 -1.51 -21.35 -13.60
C ALA A 26 -1.10 -22.83 -13.72
N MET A 27 -1.94 -23.66 -14.34
CA MET A 27 -1.61 -25.06 -14.62
C MET A 27 -0.42 -25.19 -15.59
N LYS A 28 -0.35 -24.32 -16.60
CA LYS A 28 0.76 -24.30 -17.57
C LYS A 28 2.08 -23.87 -16.92
N GLU A 29 2.04 -22.92 -15.99
CA GLU A 29 3.24 -22.44 -15.29
C GLU A 29 3.84 -23.45 -14.30
N LYS A 30 3.06 -24.43 -13.83
CA LYS A 30 3.49 -25.50 -12.89
C LYS A 30 4.17 -24.98 -11.61
N LYS A 31 3.90 -23.74 -11.20
CA LYS A 31 4.43 -23.16 -9.95
C LYS A 31 3.73 -23.67 -8.69
N TYR A 32 2.46 -24.02 -8.80
CA TYR A 32 1.63 -24.53 -7.72
C TYR A 32 1.12 -25.92 -8.07
N SER A 33 0.77 -26.72 -7.06
CA SER A 33 0.17 -28.03 -7.29
C SER A 33 -1.22 -27.89 -7.92
N LEU A 34 -1.64 -28.90 -8.68
CA LEU A 34 -2.99 -28.95 -9.28
C LEU A 34 -4.09 -28.83 -8.22
N GLN A 35 -3.88 -29.40 -7.04
CA GLN A 35 -4.82 -29.31 -5.92
C GLN A 35 -4.95 -27.89 -5.40
N GLU A 36 -3.84 -27.17 -5.20
CA GLU A 36 -3.87 -25.78 -4.74
C GLU A 36 -4.56 -24.87 -5.75
N ILE A 37 -4.30 -25.06 -7.05
CA ILE A 37 -4.96 -24.31 -8.12
C ILE A 37 -6.47 -24.58 -8.10
N ALA A 38 -6.89 -25.84 -8.01
CA ALA A 38 -8.31 -26.20 -7.95
C ALA A 38 -9.01 -25.65 -6.71
N ILE A 39 -8.35 -25.67 -5.55
CA ILE A 39 -8.86 -25.08 -4.31
C ILE A 39 -9.01 -23.56 -4.46
N ALA A 40 -8.01 -22.88 -5.01
CA ALA A 40 -8.05 -21.43 -5.23
C ALA A 40 -9.21 -21.03 -6.14
N VAL A 41 -9.40 -21.75 -7.27
CA VAL A 41 -10.51 -21.51 -8.20
C VAL A 41 -11.85 -21.72 -7.51
N ARG A 42 -12.03 -22.85 -6.82
CA ARG A 42 -13.27 -23.14 -6.08
C ARG A 42 -13.56 -22.08 -5.02
N GLN A 43 -12.53 -21.51 -4.41
CA GLN A 43 -12.68 -20.47 -3.42
C GLN A 43 -13.13 -19.13 -4.02
N LEU A 44 -12.60 -18.75 -5.19
CA LEU A 44 -12.99 -17.51 -5.87
C LEU A 44 -14.34 -17.60 -6.59
N LEU A 45 -14.77 -18.81 -6.97
CA LEU A 45 -16.07 -19.03 -7.62
C LEU A 45 -17.24 -19.09 -6.64
N ASP A 46 -16.99 -19.44 -5.37
CA ASP A 46 -18.00 -19.46 -4.31
C ASP A 46 -18.11 -18.08 -3.66
N PRO A 47 -19.25 -17.38 -3.76
CA PRO A 47 -19.39 -16.02 -3.23
C PRO A 47 -19.06 -15.88 -1.74
N ALA A 48 -19.45 -16.86 -0.92
CA ALA A 48 -19.21 -16.80 0.53
C ALA A 48 -17.71 -16.92 0.84
N LYS A 49 -17.01 -17.79 0.12
CA LYS A 49 -15.56 -17.96 0.29
C LYS A 49 -14.75 -16.85 -0.38
N ARG A 50 -15.27 -16.26 -1.45
CA ARG A 50 -14.70 -15.08 -2.11
C ARG A 50 -14.75 -13.88 -1.19
N LEU A 51 -15.89 -13.63 -0.53
CA LEU A 51 -16.02 -12.58 0.49
C LEU A 51 -14.95 -12.71 1.59
N ALA A 52 -14.74 -13.93 2.10
CA ALA A 52 -13.70 -14.19 3.09
C ALA A 52 -12.28 -13.93 2.52
N ALA A 53 -12.04 -14.30 1.25
CA ALA A 53 -10.77 -14.02 0.58
C ALA A 53 -10.53 -12.52 0.38
N ASP A 54 -11.57 -11.78 0.02
CA ASP A 54 -11.52 -10.33 -0.22
C ASP A 54 -11.12 -9.59 1.04
N TYR A 55 -11.73 -9.97 2.16
CA TYR A 55 -11.44 -9.40 3.47
C TYR A 55 -10.02 -9.74 3.95
N MET A 56 -9.58 -10.99 3.77
CA MET A 56 -8.27 -11.45 4.26
C MET A 56 -7.10 -10.98 3.40
N PHE A 57 -7.33 -10.70 2.11
CA PHE A 57 -6.26 -10.40 1.16
C PHE A 57 -6.52 -9.11 0.36
N PRO A 58 -6.77 -7.96 1.01
CA PRO A 58 -7.17 -6.73 0.34
C PRO A 58 -6.23 -6.38 -0.81
N ALA A 59 -6.81 -6.05 -1.97
CA ALA A 59 -6.09 -5.47 -3.09
C ALA A 59 -5.34 -4.26 -2.55
N LYS A 60 -4.05 -4.16 -2.89
CA LYS A 60 -3.10 -3.22 -2.28
C LYS A 60 -3.59 -1.77 -2.42
N ILE A 61 -4.44 -1.31 -1.50
CA ILE A 61 -4.53 0.09 -1.15
C ILE A 61 -3.19 0.37 -0.50
N LYS A 62 -2.21 0.78 -1.30
CA LYS A 62 -0.93 1.24 -0.79
C LYS A 62 -1.25 2.48 0.05
N ALA A 63 -1.45 2.29 1.35
CA ALA A 63 -1.69 3.38 2.27
C ALA A 63 -0.56 4.39 2.09
N LYS A 64 -0.87 5.54 1.49
CA LYS A 64 0.12 6.59 1.27
C LYS A 64 0.46 7.11 2.66
N ARG A 65 1.65 6.75 3.15
CA ARG A 65 2.10 7.24 4.47
C ARG A 65 2.11 8.77 4.42
N ILE A 66 1.55 9.36 5.47
CA ILE A 66 1.52 10.81 5.66
C ILE A 66 2.99 11.27 5.76
N GLN A 67 3.37 12.24 4.93
CA GLN A 67 4.71 12.83 5.00
C GLN A 67 4.74 13.86 6.14
N LYS A 68 5.87 13.96 6.84
CA LYS A 68 6.07 15.02 7.84
C LYS A 68 6.13 16.37 7.12
N ILE A 69 5.43 17.37 7.64
CA ILE A 69 5.55 18.74 7.18
C ILE A 69 6.87 19.28 7.74
N SER A 70 7.87 19.50 6.89
CA SER A 70 9.08 20.23 7.26
C SER A 70 8.80 21.72 7.12
N VAL A 71 8.75 22.44 8.24
CA VAL A 71 8.72 23.91 8.23
C VAL A 71 10.15 24.39 8.43
N GLU A 72 10.71 25.02 7.40
CA GLU A 72 11.98 25.74 7.50
C GLU A 72 11.71 27.10 8.16
N VAL A 73 11.44 27.10 9.47
CA VAL A 73 11.41 28.36 10.22
C VAL A 73 12.86 28.79 10.40
N THR A 74 13.30 29.81 9.65
CA THR A 74 14.52 30.54 9.96
C THR A 74 14.26 31.31 11.25
N VAL A 75 14.65 30.72 12.38
CA VAL A 75 14.66 31.43 13.65
C VAL A 75 15.84 32.39 13.58
N ASP A 76 15.56 33.67 13.37
CA ASP A 76 16.58 34.72 13.52
C ASP A 76 17.09 34.64 14.97
N ARG A 77 18.29 34.08 15.14
CA ARG A 77 18.95 34.04 16.43
C ARG A 77 19.43 35.44 16.73
N ILE A 78 18.65 36.17 17.51
CA ILE A 78 19.04 37.48 18.04
C ILE A 78 20.03 37.20 19.18
N ASP A 79 21.31 37.48 18.94
CA ASP A 79 22.34 37.39 19.96
C ASP A 79 22.49 38.73 20.69
N LEU A 80 22.91 38.70 21.95
CA LEU A 80 23.07 39.91 22.79
C LEU A 80 24.10 40.90 22.21
N SER A 81 24.96 40.45 21.30
CA SER A 81 25.92 41.28 20.55
C SER A 81 25.28 42.17 19.49
N ASP A 82 24.05 41.88 19.06
CA ASP A 82 23.33 42.69 18.05
C ASP A 82 22.61 43.90 18.68
N ILE A 83 22.60 43.98 20.01
CA ILE A 83 21.98 45.08 20.75
C ILE A 83 22.96 46.27 20.77
N ASN A 84 22.63 47.33 20.03
CA ASN A 84 23.41 48.56 20.05
C ASN A 84 23.10 49.37 21.33
N GLU A 85 24.03 49.34 22.29
CA GLU A 85 23.94 50.05 23.57
C GLU A 85 23.79 51.58 23.42
N ASN A 86 24.22 52.15 22.29
CA ASN A 86 24.21 53.59 22.03
C ASN A 86 23.14 54.02 21.00
N ALA A 87 22.19 53.15 20.65
CA ALA A 87 21.17 53.48 19.63
C ALA A 87 20.34 54.74 19.95
N PHE A 88 20.31 55.15 21.22
CA PHE A 88 19.57 56.31 21.71
C PHE A 88 20.43 57.34 22.46
N ASP A 89 21.76 57.23 22.42
CA ASP A 89 22.63 58.23 23.04
C ASP A 89 22.74 59.46 22.12
N SER A 90 22.08 60.55 22.53
CA SER A 90 22.04 61.82 21.79
C SER A 90 23.07 62.85 22.29
N LEU A 91 23.98 62.45 23.19
CA LEU A 91 24.98 63.33 23.80
C LEU A 91 26.41 63.08 23.27
N LYS A 92 26.56 62.26 22.24
CA LYS A 92 27.83 61.98 21.56
C LYS A 92 27.79 62.38 20.09
#